data_AF-A0A2A3CAD1-F1
#
_entry.id   AF-A0A2A3CAD1-F1
#
_cell.length_a   1.000
_cell.length_b   1.000
_cell.length_c   1.000
_cell.angle_alpha   90.00
_cell.angle_beta   90.00
_cell.angle_gamma   90.00
#
_symmetry.space_group_name_H-M   'P 1'
#
loop_
_entity.id
_entity.type
_entity.pdbx_description
1 polymer ?
#
loop_
_entity_poly.entity_id
_entity_poly.type
_entity_poly.pdbx_seq_one_letter_code
_entity_poly.pdbx_strand_id
1 'polypeptide(L)' 'MGKELTAVLIALALAGCSPAGGSFCTAAAPLRLSAKTVDALSDAEARALLAHNRKGTKLCGWRP' A
#
# COMPACT_ATOMS: atom_id res chain seq x y z
N MET A 1 -13.25 -38.89 0.11
CA MET A 1 -11.84 -38.49 -0.11
C MET A 1 -11.70 -37.43 -1.20
N GLY A 2 -12.33 -37.56 -2.37
CA GLY A 2 -12.17 -36.58 -3.46
C GLY A 2 -12.79 -35.19 -3.22
N LYS A 3 -13.95 -35.11 -2.55
CA LYS A 3 -14.69 -33.83 -2.39
C LYS A 3 -13.97 -32.81 -1.48
N GLU A 4 -13.31 -33.29 -0.44
CA GLU A 4 -12.49 -32.47 0.47
C GLU A 4 -11.27 -31.89 -0.27
N LEU A 5 -10.62 -32.68 -1.14
CA LEU A 5 -9.51 -32.21 -1.98
C LEU A 5 -9.96 -31.12 -2.96
N THR A 6 -11.15 -31.27 -3.56
CA THR A 6 -11.71 -30.25 -4.46
C THR A 6 -11.97 -28.95 -3.73
N ALA A 7 -12.52 -28.99 -2.51
CA ALA A 7 -12.75 -27.80 -1.71
C ALA A 7 -11.45 -27.06 -1.35
N VAL A 8 -10.40 -27.81 -0.97
CA VAL A 8 -9.08 -27.23 -0.64
C VAL A 8 -8.43 -26.57 -1.86
N LEU A 9 -8.52 -27.19 -3.04
CA LEU A 9 -7.98 -26.64 -4.29
C LEU A 9 -8.68 -25.33 -4.70
N ILE A 10 -10.01 -25.25 -4.51
CA ILE A 10 -10.78 -24.02 -4.79
C ILE A 10 -10.39 -22.90 -3.83
N ALA A 11 -10.22 -23.20 -2.54
CA ALA A 11 -9.81 -22.20 -1.55
C ALA A 11 -8.41 -21.64 -1.83
N LEU A 12 -7.46 -22.48 -2.25
CA LEU A 12 -6.11 -22.07 -2.64
C LEU A 12 -6.09 -21.19 -3.90
N ALA A 13 -6.96 -21.46 -4.88
CA ALA A 13 -7.07 -20.65 -6.08
C ALA A 13 -7.60 -19.23 -5.80
N LEU A 14 -8.43 -19.05 -4.77
CA LEU A 14 -8.98 -17.75 -4.37
C LEU A 14 -8.00 -16.89 -3.54
N ALA A 15 -6.97 -17.49 -2.94
CA ALA A 15 -5.99 -16.78 -2.12
C ALA A 15 -4.87 -16.08 -2.93
N GLY A 16 -4.81 -16.29 -4.26
CA GLY A 16 -3.68 -15.90 -5.08
C GLY A 16 -3.66 -14.47 -5.62
N CYS A 17 -4.77 -13.73 -5.57
CA CYS A 17 -4.82 -12.37 -6.13
C CYS A 17 -4.61 -11.30 -5.04
N SER A 18 -3.41 -11.27 -4.45
CA SER A 18 -2.97 -10.07 -3.73
C SER A 18 -2.07 -9.26 -4.66
N PRO A 19 -2.42 -8.00 -5.02
CA PRO A 19 -1.56 -7.19 -5.86
C PRO A 19 -0.19 -7.06 -5.20
N ALA A 20 0.87 -7.24 -5.99
CA ALA A 20 2.24 -7.07 -5.52
C ALA A 20 2.37 -5.68 -4.87
N GLY A 21 2.60 -5.64 -3.56
CA GLY A 21 2.62 -4.41 -2.74
C GLY A 21 1.51 -4.29 -1.68
N GLY A 22 0.49 -5.16 -1.71
CA GLY A 22 -0.61 -5.19 -0.75
C GLY A 22 -1.66 -4.09 -0.95
N SER A 23 -2.73 -4.11 -0.14
CA SER A 23 -3.90 -3.20 -0.28
C SER A 23 -3.56 -1.71 -0.13
N PHE A 24 -2.41 -1.39 0.47
CA PHE A 24 -1.94 -0.02 0.59
C PHE A 24 -1.64 0.60 -0.78
N CYS A 25 -0.98 -0.14 -1.68
CA CYS A 25 -0.58 0.40 -2.99
C CYS A 25 -1.76 0.63 -3.93
N THR A 26 -2.89 -0.07 -3.69
CA THR A 26 -4.14 0.15 -4.42
C THR A 26 -4.97 1.28 -3.82
N ALA A 27 -4.90 1.49 -2.51
CA ALA A 27 -5.71 2.47 -1.79
C ALA A 27 -5.07 3.86 -1.67
N ALA A 28 -3.76 3.96 -1.87
CA ALA A 28 -3.00 5.18 -1.64
C ALA A 28 -2.16 5.59 -2.86
N ALA A 29 -1.78 6.87 -2.90
CA ALA A 29 -0.89 7.44 -3.89
C ALA A 29 0.17 8.36 -3.22
N PRO A 30 1.28 8.70 -3.91
CA PRO A 30 2.26 9.65 -3.38
C PRO A 30 1.64 11.02 -3.12
N LEU A 31 1.94 11.61 -1.97
CA LEU A 31 1.54 12.97 -1.62
C LEU A 31 2.63 13.95 -2.02
N ARG A 32 2.35 14.80 -3.02
CA ARG A 32 3.25 15.83 -3.52
C ARG A 32 2.63 17.21 -3.31
N LEU A 33 3.10 17.89 -2.28
CA LEU A 33 2.60 19.21 -1.90
C LEU A 33 3.39 20.32 -2.58
N SER A 34 2.75 21.48 -2.74
CA SER A 34 3.46 22.69 -3.16
C SER A 34 4.40 23.18 -2.06
N ALA A 35 5.45 23.92 -2.41
CA ALA A 35 6.37 24.50 -1.43
C ALA A 35 5.61 25.32 -0.37
N LYS A 36 4.68 26.19 -0.81
CA LYS A 36 3.82 26.98 0.09
C LYS A 36 3.04 26.11 1.08
N THR A 37 2.57 24.94 0.66
CA THR A 37 1.84 24.03 1.54
C THR A 37 2.78 23.32 2.52
N VAL A 38 4.00 22.97 2.09
CA VAL A 38 5.02 22.37 2.96
C VAL A 38 5.40 23.34 4.09
N ASP A 39 5.59 24.62 3.77
CA ASP A 39 5.95 25.66 4.74
C ASP A 39 4.86 25.89 5.82
N ALA A 40 3.63 25.49 5.54
CA ALA A 40 2.50 25.63 6.45
C ALA A 40 2.26 24.38 7.33
N LEU A 41 3.01 23.29 7.13
CA LEU A 41 2.84 22.08 7.92
C LEU A 41 3.41 22.25 9.34
N SER A 42 2.68 21.72 10.32
CA SER A 42 3.28 21.43 11.63
C SER A 42 4.26 20.26 11.54
N ASP A 43 5.15 20.15 12.53
CA ASP A 43 6.10 19.02 12.64
C ASP A 43 5.39 17.65 12.69
N ALA A 44 4.19 17.59 13.26
CA ALA A 44 3.42 16.36 13.32
C ALA A 44 2.92 15.96 11.92
N GLU A 45 2.38 16.91 11.16
CA GLU A 45 1.88 16.69 9.80
C GLU A 45 3.00 16.35 8.84
N ALA A 46 4.13 17.07 8.92
CA ALA A 46 5.32 16.78 8.12
C ALA A 46 5.84 15.35 8.37
N ARG A 47 5.90 14.92 9.64
CA ARG A 47 6.29 13.54 9.98
C ARG A 47 5.31 12.51 9.41
N ALA A 48 4.00 12.74 9.51
CA ALA A 48 2.99 11.84 8.98
C ALA A 48 3.08 11.72 7.45
N LEU A 49 3.23 12.85 6.75
CA LEU A 49 3.38 12.89 5.29
C LEU A 49 4.64 12.14 4.82
N LEU A 50 5.77 12.37 5.50
CA LEU A 50 7.02 11.67 5.22
C LEU A 50 6.89 10.16 5.48
N ALA A 51 6.23 9.77 6.59
CA ALA A 51 5.99 8.36 6.90
C ALA A 51 5.16 7.67 5.80
N HIS A 52 4.10 8.33 5.32
CA HIS A 52 3.26 7.86 4.22
C HIS A 52 4.06 7.63 2.92
N ASN A 53 4.78 8.66 2.46
CA ASN A 53 5.55 8.56 1.21
C ASN A 53 6.70 7.54 1.31
N ARG A 54 7.37 7.45 2.46
CA ARG A 54 8.42 6.44 2.71
C ARG A 54 7.85 5.02 2.71
N LYS A 55 6.64 4.82 3.27
CA LYS A 55 5.96 3.53 3.21
C LYS A 55 5.71 3.12 1.75
N GLY A 56 5.18 4.02 0.93
CA GLY A 56 4.96 3.72 -0.49
C GLY A 56 6.24 3.55 -1.30
N THR A 57 7.34 4.22 -0.93
CA THR A 57 8.66 3.94 -1.53
C THR A 57 9.08 2.49 -1.27
N LYS A 58 8.93 2.02 -0.02
CA LYS A 58 9.33 0.68 0.40
C LYS A 58 8.42 -0.43 -0.16
N LEU A 59 7.10 -0.20 -0.19
CA LEU A 59 6.11 -1.24 -0.50
C LEU A 59 5.62 -1.19 -1.96
N CYS A 60 5.60 -0.01 -2.57
CA CYS A 60 4.94 0.23 -3.85
C CYS A 60 5.89 0.75 -4.93
N GLY A 61 7.19 0.93 -4.62
CA GLY A 61 8.17 1.48 -5.57
C GLY A 61 7.94 2.95 -5.92
N TRP A 62 7.24 3.72 -5.08
CA TRP A 62 7.04 5.15 -5.33
C TRP A 62 8.38 5.89 -5.36
N ARG A 63 8.52 6.79 -6.34
CA ARG A 63 9.70 7.63 -6.48
C ARG A 63 9.56 8.86 -5.57
N PRO A 64 10.66 9.32 -4.94
CA PRO A 64 10.71 10.60 -4.22
C PRO A 64 10.22 11.76 -5.10
#